data_AF-A0A960ZZG4-F1
#
_entry.id   AF-A0A960ZZG4-F1
#
_cell.length_a   1.000
_cell.length_b   1.000
_cell.length_c   1.000
_cell.angle_alpha   90.00
_cell.angle_beta   90.00
_cell.angle_gamma   90.00
#
_symmetry.space_group_name_H-M   'P 1'
#
loop_
_entity.id
_entity.type
_entity.pdbx_description
1 polymer ?
#
loop_
_entity_poly.entity_id
_entity_poly.type
_entity_poly.pdbx_seq_one_letter_code
_entity_poly.pdbx_strand_id
1 'polypeptide(L)'
;MPHFYRHYLLFITLCLTLVLGLSLQACSKKPNPGIEVGNPTGTASLKGLLLIIDPERSNGETYELSIITEFSGVLTRFTSKAETLNVNLENVTETSFTVRATFADGTNVRLEVSYSSDNKSILSVELFVNEVLEPATFNTLGDTFACNTDTTNGAEQLSQSICNRIVSCTTTISCADCNTGLNNSDQLTDEFGLPFNDGDITFGEVISQVDSGSLSIQSSELNNCLTDINNLTCDDISGGFSESFPNNYQNIENFIPEGPDNSCPLVFQ
;
A
#
# COMPACT_ATOMS: atom_id res chain seq x y z
N MET A 1 77.31 -24.36 21.62
CA MET A 1 76.46 -23.20 21.26
C MET A 1 74.99 -23.58 21.06
N PRO A 2 74.19 -23.95 22.11
CA PRO A 2 72.74 -24.14 21.95
C PRO A 2 71.86 -23.13 22.71
N HIS A 3 72.43 -22.29 23.59
CA HIS A 3 71.63 -21.40 24.44
C HIS A 3 71.15 -20.11 23.78
N PHE A 4 71.81 -19.66 22.70
CA PHE A 4 71.44 -18.42 21.99
C PHE A 4 70.15 -18.57 21.17
N TYR A 5 69.89 -19.75 20.60
CA TYR A 5 68.73 -19.96 19.74
C TYR A 5 67.39 -19.87 20.47
N ARG A 6 67.35 -20.31 21.74
CA ARG A 6 66.11 -20.34 22.52
C ARG A 6 65.64 -18.94 22.92
N HIS A 7 66.56 -18.01 23.13
CA HIS A 7 66.24 -16.63 23.49
C HIS A 7 65.82 -15.83 22.26
N TYR A 8 66.42 -16.12 21.10
CA TYR A 8 66.06 -15.48 19.83
C TYR A 8 64.64 -15.84 19.39
N LEU A 9 64.26 -17.11 19.54
CA LEU A 9 62.93 -17.58 19.16
C LEU A 9 61.82 -16.95 20.04
N LEU A 10 62.05 -16.82 21.34
CA LEU A 10 61.11 -16.15 22.24
C LEU A 10 60.94 -14.66 21.92
N PHE A 11 62.02 -13.99 21.50
CA PHE A 11 61.97 -12.58 21.13
C PHE A 11 61.18 -12.34 19.85
N ILE A 12 61.34 -13.22 18.84
CA ILE A 12 60.58 -13.15 17.59
C ILE A 12 59.09 -13.35 17.85
N THR A 13 58.71 -14.35 18.66
CA THR A 13 57.29 -14.60 18.94
C THR A 13 56.65 -13.44 19.68
N LEU A 14 57.37 -12.83 20.63
CA LEU A 14 56.89 -11.66 21.36
C LEU A 14 56.68 -10.46 20.43
N CYS A 15 57.65 -10.18 19.54
CA CYS A 15 57.52 -9.11 18.55
C CYS A 15 56.36 -9.36 17.57
N LEU A 16 56.15 -10.60 17.13
CA LEU A 16 55.05 -10.93 16.21
C LEU A 16 53.68 -10.72 16.86
N THR A 17 53.53 -11.11 18.13
CA THR A 17 52.28 -10.88 18.88
C THR A 17 52.00 -9.39 19.14
N LEU A 18 53.05 -8.58 19.33
CA LEU A 18 52.91 -7.15 19.57
C LEU A 18 52.52 -6.38 18.30
N VAL A 19 53.05 -6.79 17.14
CA VAL A 19 52.69 -6.22 15.83
C VAL A 19 51.24 -6.58 15.46
N LEU A 20 50.81 -7.82 15.71
CA LEU A 20 49.43 -8.25 15.46
C LEU A 20 48.43 -7.53 16.39
N GLY A 21 48.75 -7.35 17.67
CA GLY A 21 47.91 -6.62 18.61
C GLY A 21 47.71 -5.14 18.25
N LEU A 22 48.78 -4.46 17.79
CA LEU A 22 48.71 -3.05 17.40
C LEU A 22 47.97 -2.83 16.07
N SER A 23 47.98 -3.80 15.16
CA SER A 23 47.24 -3.71 13.89
C SER A 23 45.72 -3.76 14.06
N LEU A 24 45.22 -4.36 15.15
CA LEU A 24 43.79 -4.43 15.46
C LEU A 24 43.23 -3.15 16.11
N GLN A 25 44.06 -2.33 16.76
CA GLN A 25 43.61 -1.07 17.38
C GLN A 25 43.64 0.14 16.44
N ALA A 26 44.33 0.06 15.30
CA ALA A 26 44.44 1.16 14.35
C ALA A 26 43.24 1.32 13.38
N CYS A 27 42.28 0.38 13.37
CA CYS A 27 41.10 0.48 12.49
C CYS A 27 39.85 1.11 13.14
N SER A 28 39.89 1.51 14.42
CA SER A 28 38.67 1.90 15.14
C SER A 28 38.42 3.40 15.32
N LYS A 29 39.17 4.29 14.64
CA LYS A 29 38.89 5.75 14.67
C LYS A 29 39.19 6.43 13.34
N LYS A 30 38.37 6.17 12.33
CA LYS A 30 38.05 7.18 11.32
C LYS A 30 36.65 7.69 11.65
N PRO A 31 36.44 9.00 11.91
CA PRO A 31 35.09 9.53 11.91
C PRO A 31 34.54 9.30 10.50
N ASN A 32 33.54 8.42 10.39
CA ASN A 32 32.77 8.33 9.15
C ASN A 32 32.29 9.74 8.83
N PRO A 33 32.45 10.24 7.59
CA PRO A 33 31.62 11.37 7.17
C PRO A 33 30.18 10.91 7.43
N GLY A 34 29.44 11.73 8.18
CA GLY A 34 28.06 11.42 8.53
C GLY A 34 27.31 11.10 7.25
N ILE A 35 27.06 9.82 7.01
CA ILE A 35 25.96 9.41 6.18
C ILE A 35 24.78 9.91 7.00
N GLU A 36 24.20 11.04 6.59
CA GLU A 36 22.80 11.27 6.85
C GLU A 36 22.11 10.02 6.32
N VAL A 37 21.80 9.10 7.24
CA VAL A 37 20.80 8.07 6.99
C VAL A 37 19.56 8.91 6.80
N GLY A 38 19.28 9.26 5.55
CA GLY A 38 18.02 9.84 5.18
C GLY A 38 16.99 8.91 5.79
N ASN A 39 16.26 9.42 6.76
CA ASN A 39 15.10 8.75 7.30
C ASN A 39 14.27 8.40 6.05
N PRO A 40 14.04 7.13 5.69
CA PRO A 40 13.23 6.83 4.52
C PRO A 40 11.83 7.35 4.83
N THR A 41 11.53 8.56 4.35
CA THR A 41 10.28 9.29 4.60
C THR A 41 9.11 8.72 3.78
N GLY A 42 9.18 7.45 3.41
CA GLY A 42 8.22 6.78 2.55
C GLY A 42 7.86 5.41 3.08
N THR A 43 7.36 5.32 4.32
CA THR A 43 6.62 4.12 4.73
C THR A 43 5.40 4.01 3.82
N ALA A 44 5.33 2.94 3.03
CA ALA A 44 4.16 2.64 2.22
C ALA A 44 2.92 2.59 3.13
N SER A 45 1.91 3.41 2.85
CA SER A 45 0.68 3.39 3.63
C SER A 45 -0.05 2.06 3.41
N LEU A 46 -0.21 1.29 4.50
CA LEU A 46 -0.94 0.00 4.54
C LEU A 46 -2.43 0.19 4.81
N LYS A 47 -2.89 1.44 4.91
CA LYS A 47 -4.29 1.80 5.17
C LYS A 47 -5.20 1.20 4.10
N GLY A 48 -6.28 0.55 4.53
CA GLY A 48 -7.29 -0.05 3.66
C GLY A 48 -7.05 -1.51 3.30
N LEU A 49 -5.92 -2.12 3.71
CA LEU A 49 -5.68 -3.55 3.50
C LEU A 49 -6.70 -4.39 4.27
N LEU A 50 -7.35 -5.35 3.58
CA LEU A 50 -8.23 -6.35 4.17
C LEU A 50 -7.70 -7.76 3.86
N LEU A 51 -7.39 -8.50 4.92
CA LEU A 51 -6.83 -9.84 4.89
C LEU A 51 -7.82 -10.82 5.51
N ILE A 52 -8.26 -11.81 4.74
CA ILE A 52 -9.00 -12.97 5.24
C ILE A 52 -8.04 -14.15 5.34
N ILE A 53 -8.02 -14.80 6.49
CA ILE A 53 -7.07 -15.85 6.83
C ILE A 53 -7.88 -17.04 7.34
N ASP A 54 -7.81 -18.13 6.57
CA ASP A 54 -8.49 -19.39 6.81
C ASP A 54 -7.46 -20.45 7.25
N PRO A 55 -7.39 -20.79 8.55
CA PRO A 55 -6.53 -21.85 9.07
C PRO A 55 -7.04 -23.22 8.60
N GLU A 56 -6.14 -24.09 8.13
CA GLU A 56 -6.50 -25.42 7.64
C GLU A 56 -6.91 -26.38 8.77
N ARG A 57 -6.42 -26.15 9.99
CA ARG A 57 -6.60 -27.03 11.15
C ARG A 57 -7.53 -26.48 12.23
N SER A 58 -8.00 -25.24 12.09
CA SER A 58 -8.96 -24.68 13.04
C SER A 58 -10.32 -25.36 12.86
N ASN A 59 -11.16 -25.32 13.89
CA ASN A 59 -12.52 -25.89 13.87
C ASN A 59 -13.49 -25.07 13.00
N GLY A 60 -13.07 -24.63 11.82
CA GLY A 60 -13.79 -23.68 10.96
C GLY A 60 -13.73 -22.24 11.47
N GLU A 61 -12.65 -21.86 12.18
CA GLU A 61 -12.45 -20.47 12.58
C GLU A 61 -11.79 -19.69 11.44
N THR A 62 -12.35 -18.55 11.05
CA THR A 62 -11.75 -17.63 10.06
C THR A 62 -11.33 -16.35 10.77
N TYR A 63 -10.22 -15.75 10.33
CA TYR A 63 -9.74 -14.47 10.84
C TYR A 63 -9.80 -13.42 9.74
N GLU A 64 -10.24 -12.22 10.06
CA GLU A 64 -10.26 -11.07 9.15
C GLU A 64 -9.51 -9.92 9.81
N LEU A 65 -8.48 -9.42 9.14
CA LEU A 65 -7.70 -8.27 9.56
C LEU A 65 -7.94 -7.11 8.58
N SER A 66 -8.52 -6.03 9.06
CA SER A 66 -8.65 -4.76 8.34
C SER A 66 -7.66 -3.74 8.89
N ILE A 67 -6.80 -3.17 8.06
CA ILE A 67 -5.85 -2.12 8.45
C ILE A 67 -6.51 -0.76 8.27
N ILE A 68 -6.71 -0.03 9.37
CA ILE A 68 -7.42 1.26 9.38
C ILE A 68 -6.44 2.42 9.25
N THR A 69 -5.25 2.28 9.82
CA THR A 69 -4.16 3.27 9.74
C THR A 69 -2.83 2.57 9.55
N GLU A 70 -1.76 3.32 9.36
CA GLU A 70 -0.39 2.77 9.24
C GLU A 70 0.06 1.94 10.45
N PHE A 71 -0.56 2.16 11.62
CA PHE A 71 -0.14 1.53 12.88
C PHE A 71 -1.29 0.84 13.62
N SER A 72 -2.51 0.80 13.06
CA SER A 72 -3.65 0.15 13.70
C SER A 72 -4.60 -0.52 12.70
N GLY A 73 -5.28 -1.54 13.20
CA GLY A 73 -6.29 -2.29 12.47
C GLY A 73 -7.37 -2.87 13.37
N VAL A 74 -8.24 -3.65 12.77
CA VAL A 74 -9.29 -4.42 13.43
C VAL A 74 -9.11 -5.88 13.04
N LEU A 75 -8.97 -6.73 14.04
CA LEU A 75 -8.94 -8.18 13.87
C LEU A 75 -10.29 -8.77 14.32
N THR A 76 -10.99 -9.42 13.42
CA THR A 76 -12.22 -10.16 13.69
C THR A 76 -11.94 -11.65 13.61
N ARG A 77 -12.34 -12.39 14.63
CA ARG A 77 -12.34 -13.85 14.65
C ARG A 77 -13.78 -14.34 14.48
N PHE A 78 -14.01 -15.10 13.42
CA PHE A 78 -15.29 -15.73 13.12
C PHE A 78 -15.30 -17.16 13.67
N THR A 79 -16.11 -17.38 14.70
CA THR A 79 -16.45 -18.72 15.21
C THR A 79 -17.98 -18.91 15.08
N SER A 80 -18.64 -19.53 16.06
CA SER A 80 -20.10 -19.47 16.20
C SER A 80 -20.64 -18.06 16.48
N LYS A 81 -19.78 -17.16 16.99
CA LYS A 81 -20.06 -15.74 17.19
C LYS A 81 -18.81 -14.94 16.81
N ALA A 82 -18.98 -13.88 16.02
CA ALA A 82 -17.87 -13.00 15.67
C ALA A 82 -17.39 -12.23 16.92
N GLU A 83 -16.08 -12.16 17.08
CA GLU A 83 -15.41 -11.36 18.10
C GLU A 83 -14.40 -10.43 17.44
N THR A 84 -14.49 -9.14 17.74
CA THR A 84 -13.73 -8.09 17.06
C THR A 84 -12.88 -7.31 18.05
N LEU A 85 -11.61 -7.11 17.71
CA LEU A 85 -10.63 -6.40 18.53
C LEU A 85 -9.93 -5.31 17.72
N ASN A 86 -9.75 -4.14 18.32
CA ASN A 86 -8.79 -3.16 17.81
C ASN A 86 -7.38 -3.67 18.11
N VAL A 87 -6.52 -3.66 17.10
CA VAL A 87 -5.15 -4.16 17.19
C VAL A 87 -4.17 -3.09 16.75
N ASN A 88 -2.98 -3.09 17.37
CA ASN A 88 -1.85 -2.29 16.92
C ASN A 88 -0.96 -3.14 16.01
N LEU A 89 -0.37 -2.50 15.02
CA LEU A 89 0.66 -3.13 14.20
C LEU A 89 2.01 -2.95 14.92
N GLU A 90 2.69 -4.06 15.13
CA GLU A 90 4.01 -4.14 15.74
C GLU A 90 5.07 -4.42 14.68
N ASN A 91 6.34 -4.09 14.98
CA ASN A 91 7.48 -4.39 14.10
C ASN A 91 7.26 -3.96 12.63
N VAL A 92 6.60 -2.83 12.42
CA VAL A 92 6.32 -2.31 11.08
C VAL A 92 7.63 -1.91 10.42
N THR A 93 7.95 -2.58 9.31
CA THR A 93 9.06 -2.26 8.42
C THR A 93 8.51 -1.96 7.02
N GLU A 94 9.39 -1.63 6.07
CA GLU A 94 9.02 -1.41 4.65
C GLU A 94 8.47 -2.67 3.95
N THR A 95 8.65 -3.87 4.54
CA THR A 95 8.28 -5.15 3.90
C THR A 95 7.55 -6.10 4.82
N SER A 96 7.30 -5.72 6.08
CA SER A 96 6.65 -6.60 7.04
C SER A 96 5.93 -5.84 8.15
N PHE A 97 4.95 -6.49 8.77
CA PHE A 97 4.41 -6.08 10.07
C PHE A 97 3.93 -7.30 10.85
N THR A 98 3.73 -7.12 12.15
CA THR A 98 3.20 -8.12 13.07
C THR A 98 1.90 -7.61 13.68
N VAL A 99 0.90 -8.48 13.85
CA VAL A 99 -0.30 -8.19 14.64
C VAL A 99 -0.39 -9.19 15.77
N ARG A 100 -0.70 -8.73 16.98
CA ARG A 100 -0.97 -9.58 18.14
C ARG A 100 -2.32 -9.24 18.76
N ALA A 101 -3.07 -10.27 19.12
CA ALA A 101 -4.36 -10.14 19.78
C ALA A 101 -4.58 -11.26 20.79
N THR A 102 -5.31 -10.96 21.86
CA THR A 102 -5.79 -11.95 22.82
C THR A 102 -7.31 -11.82 22.94
N PHE A 103 -8.03 -12.86 22.54
CA PHE A 103 -9.49 -12.91 22.60
C PHE A 103 -10.00 -13.20 24.01
N ALA A 104 -11.28 -12.96 24.27
CA ALA A 104 -11.89 -13.07 25.59
C ALA A 104 -11.83 -14.48 26.19
N ASP A 105 -11.71 -15.51 25.35
CA ASP A 105 -11.52 -16.90 25.77
C ASP A 105 -10.06 -17.26 26.11
N GLY A 106 -9.15 -16.29 26.01
CA GLY A 106 -7.71 -16.47 26.25
C GLY A 106 -6.92 -16.94 25.04
N THR A 107 -7.55 -17.11 23.87
CA THR A 107 -6.86 -17.46 22.63
C THR A 107 -5.96 -16.32 22.20
N ASN A 108 -4.67 -16.60 22.06
CA ASN A 108 -3.70 -15.64 21.55
C ASN A 108 -3.51 -15.88 20.06
N VAL A 109 -3.57 -14.81 19.27
CA VAL A 109 -3.32 -14.84 17.83
C VAL A 109 -2.18 -13.89 17.53
N ARG A 110 -1.22 -14.38 16.74
CA ARG A 110 -0.19 -13.56 16.11
C ARG A 110 -0.23 -13.77 14.61
N LEU A 111 -0.20 -12.67 13.87
CA LEU A 111 -0.02 -12.67 12.42
C LEU A 111 1.33 -12.05 12.10
N GLU A 112 2.14 -12.72 11.30
CA GLU A 112 3.34 -12.14 10.70
C GLU A 112 3.09 -12.01 9.21
N VAL A 113 2.99 -10.76 8.74
CA VAL A 113 2.62 -10.43 7.36
C VAL A 113 3.86 -9.87 6.68
N SER A 114 4.24 -10.47 5.55
CA SER A 114 5.29 -9.97 4.66
C SER A 114 4.66 -9.51 3.36
N TYR A 115 5.14 -8.40 2.83
CA TYR A 115 4.66 -7.78 1.60
C TYR A 115 5.81 -7.21 0.79
N SER A 116 5.60 -7.07 -0.51
CA SER A 116 6.57 -6.53 -1.45
C SER A 116 6.61 -5.00 -1.34
N SER A 117 7.79 -4.40 -1.21
CA SER A 117 7.92 -2.93 -1.23
C SER A 117 7.48 -2.31 -2.56
N ASP A 118 7.62 -3.08 -3.65
CA ASP A 118 7.53 -2.55 -5.02
C ASP A 118 6.09 -2.44 -5.50
N ASN A 119 5.31 -3.50 -5.30
CA ASN A 119 3.90 -3.58 -5.71
C ASN A 119 2.94 -3.70 -4.54
N LYS A 120 3.46 -3.69 -3.30
CA LYS A 120 2.69 -3.78 -2.05
C LYS A 120 1.81 -5.03 -1.93
N SER A 121 2.01 -6.02 -2.79
CA SER A 121 1.30 -7.29 -2.70
C SER A 121 1.75 -8.08 -1.48
N ILE A 122 0.80 -8.75 -0.84
CA ILE A 122 1.07 -9.64 0.29
C ILE A 122 1.81 -10.86 -0.24
N LEU A 123 3.03 -11.08 0.26
CA LEU A 123 3.88 -12.20 -0.14
C LEU A 123 3.58 -13.44 0.70
N SER A 124 3.37 -13.24 2.01
CA SER A 124 3.08 -14.32 2.94
C SER A 124 2.34 -13.82 4.18
N VAL A 125 1.49 -14.67 4.73
CA VAL A 125 0.87 -14.50 6.04
C VAL A 125 1.15 -15.75 6.85
N GLU A 126 1.86 -15.60 7.96
CA GLU A 126 2.05 -16.67 8.95
C GLU A 126 1.10 -16.45 10.12
N LEU A 127 0.19 -17.40 10.34
CA LEU A 127 -0.76 -17.40 11.45
C LEU A 127 -0.20 -18.25 12.59
N PHE A 128 -0.13 -17.66 13.78
CA PHE A 128 0.16 -18.37 15.02
C PHE A 128 -1.04 -18.30 15.96
N VAL A 129 -1.54 -19.46 16.39
CA VAL A 129 -2.59 -19.56 17.40
C VAL A 129 -1.99 -20.18 18.65
N ASN A 130 -2.05 -19.46 19.77
CA ASN A 130 -1.40 -19.82 21.03
C ASN A 130 0.09 -20.17 20.86
N GLU A 131 0.79 -19.35 20.07
CA GLU A 131 2.23 -19.52 19.72
C GLU A 131 2.55 -20.79 18.91
N VAL A 132 1.53 -21.48 18.37
CA VAL A 132 1.68 -22.60 17.44
C VAL A 132 1.43 -22.09 16.02
N LEU A 133 2.38 -22.34 15.11
CA LEU A 133 2.21 -22.04 13.69
C LEU A 133 1.09 -22.90 13.11
N GLU A 134 0.03 -22.25 12.64
CA GLU A 134 -1.10 -22.89 11.97
C GLU A 134 -0.94 -22.73 10.45
N PRO A 135 -0.96 -23.82 9.67
CA PRO A 135 -1.06 -23.69 8.23
C PRO A 135 -2.38 -22.98 7.91
N ALA A 136 -2.28 -21.91 7.12
CA ALA A 136 -3.42 -21.09 6.74
C ALA A 136 -3.31 -20.72 5.27
N THR A 137 -4.45 -20.68 4.60
CA THR A 137 -4.61 -19.96 3.34
C THR A 137 -5.03 -18.54 3.65
N PHE A 138 -4.59 -17.58 2.85
CA PHE A 138 -5.06 -16.21 2.96
C PHE A 138 -5.62 -15.75 1.63
N ASN A 139 -6.65 -14.91 1.71
CA ASN A 139 -7.21 -14.17 0.60
C ASN A 139 -7.19 -12.70 0.98
N THR A 140 -6.77 -11.88 0.06
CA THR A 140 -6.83 -10.42 0.13
C THR A 140 -8.14 -10.00 -0.52
N LEU A 141 -9.17 -9.75 0.29
CA LEU A 141 -10.39 -9.13 -0.22
C LEU A 141 -10.16 -7.62 -0.35
N GLY A 142 -9.39 -7.24 -1.36
CA GLY A 142 -8.95 -5.85 -1.53
C GLY A 142 -7.49 -5.71 -1.92
N ASP A 143 -6.94 -6.64 -2.73
CA ASP A 143 -5.63 -6.45 -3.37
C ASP A 143 -5.53 -5.23 -4.29
N THR A 144 -6.63 -4.51 -4.42
CA THR A 144 -6.73 -3.23 -5.06
C THR A 144 -6.70 -2.23 -3.93
N PHE A 145 -5.48 -1.87 -3.49
CA PHE A 145 -5.22 -0.68 -2.68
C PHE A 145 -6.29 0.34 -3.01
N ALA A 146 -7.19 0.67 -2.09
CA ALA A 146 -8.07 1.80 -2.35
C ALA A 146 -7.12 2.97 -2.62
N CYS A 147 -7.13 3.50 -3.84
CA CYS A 147 -6.51 4.74 -4.24
C CYS A 147 -6.84 5.73 -3.13
N ASN A 148 -5.79 6.14 -2.41
CA ASN A 148 -5.91 6.77 -1.10
C ASN A 148 -6.86 7.98 -1.15
N THR A 149 -8.01 7.92 -0.49
CA THR A 149 -9.05 8.96 -0.56
C THR A 149 -8.82 10.15 0.38
N ASP A 150 -7.66 10.26 1.04
CA ASP A 150 -7.37 11.34 2.00
C ASP A 150 -6.99 12.67 1.32
N THR A 151 -7.71 13.04 0.24
CA THR A 151 -7.58 14.34 -0.42
C THR A 151 -8.80 15.22 -0.20
N THR A 152 -8.58 16.52 -0.04
CA THR A 152 -9.65 17.54 0.00
C THR A 152 -9.99 18.07 -1.40
N ASN A 153 -9.21 17.73 -2.42
CA ASN A 153 -9.45 18.13 -3.80
C ASN A 153 -10.47 17.17 -4.42
N GLY A 154 -11.65 17.68 -4.79
CA GLY A 154 -12.72 16.84 -5.33
C GLY A 154 -12.43 16.23 -6.70
N ALA A 155 -11.59 16.84 -7.55
CA ALA A 155 -11.15 16.21 -8.80
C ALA A 155 -10.22 15.04 -8.51
N GLU A 156 -9.36 15.16 -7.50
CA GLU A 156 -8.52 14.05 -7.06
C GLU A 156 -9.35 12.92 -6.44
N GLN A 157 -10.41 13.23 -5.67
CA GLN A 157 -11.38 12.23 -5.18
C GLN A 157 -12.05 11.48 -6.34
N LEU A 158 -12.42 12.20 -7.41
CA LEU A 158 -13.00 11.62 -8.62
C LEU A 158 -12.02 10.66 -9.30
N SER A 159 -10.76 11.10 -9.49
CA SER A 159 -9.69 10.25 -10.05
C SER A 159 -9.52 8.97 -9.26
N GLN A 160 -9.45 9.10 -7.94
CA GLN A 160 -9.26 7.98 -7.04
C GLN A 160 -10.46 7.05 -7.05
N SER A 161 -11.69 7.55 -7.15
CA SER A 161 -12.89 6.71 -7.23
C SER A 161 -12.95 5.91 -8.54
N ILE A 162 -12.59 6.54 -9.66
CA ILE A 162 -12.47 5.87 -10.96
C ILE A 162 -11.43 4.78 -10.90
N CYS A 163 -10.24 5.11 -10.41
CA CYS A 163 -9.16 4.14 -10.29
C CYS A 163 -9.46 3.03 -9.28
N ASN A 164 -10.16 3.33 -8.18
CA ASN A 164 -10.68 2.31 -7.27
C ASN A 164 -11.54 1.31 -8.01
N ARG A 165 -12.44 1.80 -8.87
CA ARG A 165 -13.33 0.94 -9.63
C ARG A 165 -12.58 0.11 -10.66
N ILE A 166 -11.69 0.72 -11.45
CA ILE A 166 -10.88 0.02 -12.46
C ILE A 166 -10.02 -1.06 -11.80
N VAL A 167 -9.31 -0.70 -10.74
CA VAL A 167 -8.42 -1.63 -10.04
C VAL A 167 -9.27 -2.73 -9.41
N SER A 168 -10.42 -2.44 -8.78
CA SER A 168 -11.34 -3.47 -8.24
C SER A 168 -11.83 -4.50 -9.26
N CYS A 169 -11.83 -4.17 -10.56
CA CYS A 169 -12.26 -5.03 -11.64
C CYS A 169 -11.11 -5.68 -12.41
N THR A 170 -9.86 -5.31 -12.13
CA THR A 170 -8.68 -5.75 -12.89
C THR A 170 -7.53 -6.09 -11.97
N THR A 171 -6.84 -7.21 -12.21
CA THR A 171 -5.73 -7.66 -11.31
C THR A 171 -4.35 -7.17 -11.74
N THR A 172 -4.28 -6.44 -12.87
CA THR A 172 -3.02 -6.15 -13.55
C THR A 172 -2.53 -4.71 -13.41
N ILE A 173 -3.36 -3.79 -12.88
CA ILE A 173 -3.02 -2.38 -12.70
C ILE A 173 -2.90 -2.03 -11.22
N SER A 174 -1.90 -1.21 -10.89
CA SER A 174 -1.81 -0.56 -9.59
C SER A 174 -2.58 0.76 -9.57
N CYS A 175 -3.05 1.19 -8.39
CA CYS A 175 -3.65 2.53 -8.23
C CYS A 175 -2.72 3.68 -8.65
N ALA A 176 -1.40 3.53 -8.49
CA ALA A 176 -0.44 4.55 -8.90
C ALA A 176 -0.39 4.68 -10.43
N ASP A 177 -0.36 3.55 -11.13
CA ASP A 177 -0.38 3.51 -12.60
C ASP A 177 -1.71 4.05 -13.12
N CYS A 178 -2.83 3.67 -12.47
CA CYS A 178 -4.13 4.19 -12.84
C CYS A 178 -4.23 5.71 -12.70
N ASN A 179 -3.87 6.26 -11.53
CA ASN A 179 -3.91 7.70 -11.33
C ASN A 179 -2.97 8.43 -12.30
N THR A 180 -1.80 7.86 -12.61
CA THR A 180 -0.89 8.43 -13.61
C THR A 180 -1.50 8.43 -15.00
N GLY A 181 -2.15 7.34 -15.40
CA GLY A 181 -2.85 7.24 -16.68
C GLY A 181 -4.01 8.22 -16.78
N LEU A 182 -4.85 8.27 -15.75
CA LEU A 182 -6.01 9.16 -15.68
C LEU A 182 -5.59 10.63 -15.69
N ASN A 183 -4.59 11.01 -14.89
CA ASN A 183 -4.10 12.39 -14.84
C ASN A 183 -3.51 12.87 -16.17
N ASN A 184 -3.02 11.95 -17.01
CA ASN A 184 -2.53 12.27 -18.35
C ASN A 184 -3.61 12.16 -19.43
N SER A 185 -4.82 11.72 -19.08
CA SER A 185 -5.95 11.67 -20.02
C SER A 185 -6.48 13.06 -20.28
N ASP A 186 -6.71 13.36 -21.56
CA ASP A 186 -7.37 14.58 -22.05
C ASP A 186 -8.79 14.32 -22.57
N GLN A 187 -9.31 13.09 -22.40
CA GLN A 187 -10.64 12.64 -22.87
C GLN A 187 -11.68 12.59 -21.74
N LEU A 188 -11.58 13.52 -20.77
CA LEU A 188 -12.42 13.47 -19.56
C LEU A 188 -13.12 14.79 -19.27
N THR A 189 -12.80 15.82 -20.04
CA THR A 189 -13.26 17.18 -19.75
C THR A 189 -14.73 17.36 -20.09
N ASP A 190 -15.18 16.83 -21.23
CA ASP A 190 -16.56 16.91 -21.67
C ASP A 190 -17.49 16.14 -20.72
N GLU A 191 -17.05 14.99 -20.22
CA GLU A 191 -17.85 14.12 -19.34
C GLU A 191 -18.13 14.69 -17.94
N PHE A 192 -17.27 15.60 -17.48
CA PHE A 192 -17.47 16.27 -16.21
C PHE A 192 -18.04 17.70 -16.35
N GLY A 193 -18.48 18.07 -17.55
CA GLY A 193 -19.09 19.37 -17.84
C GLY A 193 -18.14 20.55 -17.59
N LEU A 194 -16.84 20.31 -17.78
CA LEU A 194 -15.84 21.36 -17.70
C LEU A 194 -16.01 22.35 -18.88
N PRO A 195 -15.54 23.61 -18.74
CA PRO A 195 -15.62 24.60 -19.83
C PRO A 195 -14.58 24.38 -20.94
N PHE A 196 -13.96 23.19 -20.99
CA PHE A 196 -12.92 22.77 -21.91
C PHE A 196 -13.45 21.58 -22.72
N ASN A 197 -13.08 21.49 -24.00
CA ASN A 197 -13.42 20.30 -24.78
C ASN A 197 -12.35 19.22 -24.57
N ASP A 198 -12.71 17.97 -24.85
CA ASP A 198 -11.73 16.89 -24.85
C ASP A 198 -10.55 17.17 -25.78
N GLY A 199 -9.34 16.97 -25.26
CA GLY A 199 -8.06 17.31 -25.89
C GLY A 199 -7.53 18.71 -25.55
N ASP A 200 -8.31 19.57 -24.89
CA ASP A 200 -7.86 20.93 -24.54
C ASP A 200 -6.95 20.95 -23.31
N ILE A 201 -7.27 20.14 -22.28
CA ILE A 201 -6.47 19.97 -21.07
C ILE A 201 -6.52 18.52 -20.57
N THR A 202 -5.50 18.14 -19.81
CA THR A 202 -5.45 16.87 -19.09
C THR A 202 -6.22 16.91 -17.78
N PHE A 203 -6.63 15.76 -17.27
CA PHE A 203 -7.29 15.68 -15.97
C PHE A 203 -6.37 16.12 -14.80
N GLY A 204 -5.05 15.95 -14.94
CA GLY A 204 -4.07 16.51 -14.01
C GLY A 204 -4.07 18.05 -13.97
N GLU A 205 -4.35 18.70 -15.10
CA GLU A 205 -4.54 20.15 -15.16
C GLU A 205 -5.88 20.58 -14.53
N VAL A 206 -6.95 19.77 -14.64
CA VAL A 206 -8.21 19.99 -13.90
C VAL A 206 -7.97 19.96 -12.40
N ILE A 207 -7.24 18.96 -11.88
CA ILE A 207 -6.86 18.86 -10.46
C ILE A 207 -6.14 20.13 -10.01
N SER A 208 -5.17 20.60 -10.81
CA SER A 208 -4.41 21.82 -10.53
C SER A 208 -5.29 23.08 -10.53
N GLN A 209 -6.30 23.15 -11.40
CA GLN A 209 -7.25 24.26 -11.43
C GLN A 209 -8.19 24.27 -10.21
N VAL A 210 -8.59 23.11 -9.70
CA VAL A 210 -9.34 23.00 -8.44
C VAL A 210 -8.47 23.41 -7.24
N ASP A 211 -7.22 22.96 -7.19
CA ASP A 211 -6.27 23.32 -6.12
C ASP A 211 -6.00 24.83 -6.06
N SER A 212 -5.92 25.46 -7.23
CA SER A 212 -5.73 26.92 -7.32
C SER A 212 -7.03 27.71 -7.09
N GLY A 213 -8.19 27.05 -7.02
CA GLY A 213 -9.51 27.68 -6.93
C GLY A 213 -9.98 28.34 -8.23
N SER A 214 -9.34 28.02 -9.36
CA SER A 214 -9.75 28.48 -10.70
C SER A 214 -10.99 27.74 -11.21
N LEU A 215 -11.17 26.49 -10.77
CA LEU A 215 -12.40 25.71 -10.91
C LEU A 215 -13.01 25.47 -9.53
N SER A 216 -14.32 25.57 -9.46
CA SER A 216 -15.07 25.23 -8.25
C SER A 216 -15.75 23.87 -8.40
N ILE A 217 -15.93 23.17 -7.28
CA ILE A 217 -16.62 21.88 -7.25
C ILE A 217 -17.94 22.01 -6.51
N GLN A 218 -19.01 21.50 -7.12
CA GLN A 218 -20.32 21.36 -6.50
C GLN A 218 -20.35 20.08 -5.66
N SER A 219 -20.25 20.21 -4.34
CA SER A 219 -20.10 19.05 -3.45
C SER A 219 -21.28 18.06 -3.49
N SER A 220 -22.50 18.50 -3.77
CA SER A 220 -23.65 17.59 -3.95
C SER A 220 -23.48 16.72 -5.19
N GLU A 221 -23.11 17.35 -6.32
CA GLU A 221 -22.93 16.67 -7.60
C GLU A 221 -21.70 15.78 -7.59
N LEU A 222 -20.61 16.20 -6.94
CA LEU A 222 -19.46 15.33 -6.69
C LEU A 222 -19.87 14.07 -5.93
N ASN A 223 -20.59 14.19 -4.81
CA ASN A 223 -20.98 13.03 -4.01
C ASN A 223 -21.88 12.06 -4.78
N ASN A 224 -22.80 12.61 -5.59
CA ASN A 224 -23.65 11.80 -6.46
C ASN A 224 -22.79 11.09 -7.53
N CYS A 225 -21.86 11.80 -8.18
CA CYS A 225 -21.04 11.25 -9.25
C CYS A 225 -20.10 10.16 -8.72
N LEU A 226 -19.51 10.37 -7.55
CA LEU A 226 -18.74 9.35 -6.84
C LEU A 226 -19.60 8.11 -6.53
N THR A 227 -20.87 8.30 -6.15
CA THR A 227 -21.80 7.19 -5.92
C THR A 227 -22.08 6.43 -7.21
N ASP A 228 -22.31 7.14 -8.32
CA ASP A 228 -22.60 6.55 -9.62
C ASP A 228 -21.39 5.75 -10.14
N ILE A 229 -20.18 6.31 -10.05
CA ILE A 229 -18.91 5.63 -10.39
C ILE A 229 -18.71 4.36 -9.55
N ASN A 230 -18.97 4.44 -8.25
CA ASN A 230 -18.84 3.27 -7.36
C ASN A 230 -19.88 2.18 -7.63
N ASN A 231 -21.01 2.52 -8.27
CA ASN A 231 -22.07 1.58 -8.63
C ASN A 231 -21.88 0.93 -10.01
N LEU A 232 -20.92 1.39 -10.83
CA LEU A 232 -20.57 0.74 -12.10
C LEU A 232 -20.27 -0.73 -11.88
N THR A 233 -20.53 -1.60 -12.85
CA THR A 233 -20.14 -3.02 -12.81
C THR A 233 -18.80 -3.25 -13.51
N CYS A 234 -18.19 -4.42 -13.34
CA CYS A 234 -16.94 -4.72 -14.06
C CYS A 234 -17.16 -4.90 -15.56
N ASP A 235 -18.38 -5.25 -15.99
CA ASP A 235 -18.73 -5.27 -17.41
C ASP A 235 -18.72 -3.85 -17.98
N ASP A 236 -19.21 -2.84 -17.23
CA ASP A 236 -19.15 -1.43 -17.63
C ASP A 236 -17.71 -0.94 -17.77
N ILE A 237 -16.83 -1.31 -16.82
CA ILE A 237 -15.40 -0.95 -16.86
C ILE A 237 -14.68 -1.56 -18.06
N SER A 238 -15.00 -2.81 -18.41
CA SER A 238 -14.35 -3.52 -19.53
C SER A 238 -14.60 -2.88 -20.91
N GLY A 239 -15.62 -2.02 -21.03
CA GLY A 239 -15.91 -1.26 -22.24
C GLY A 239 -14.97 -0.08 -22.48
N GLY A 240 -14.45 0.54 -21.42
CA GLY A 240 -13.60 1.74 -21.50
C GLY A 240 -12.12 1.51 -21.17
N PHE A 241 -11.79 0.37 -20.55
CA PHE A 241 -10.43 0.05 -20.11
C PHE A 241 -10.00 -1.35 -20.59
N SER A 242 -8.77 -1.44 -21.14
CA SER A 242 -8.20 -2.71 -21.63
C SER A 242 -6.98 -3.12 -20.81
N GLU A 243 -7.07 -4.24 -20.09
CA GLU A 243 -5.93 -4.83 -19.35
C GLU A 243 -4.72 -5.13 -20.24
N SER A 244 -4.94 -5.41 -21.54
CA SER A 244 -3.85 -5.64 -22.51
C SER A 244 -3.09 -4.36 -22.88
N PHE A 245 -3.66 -3.19 -22.58
CA PHE A 245 -3.10 -1.87 -22.83
C PHE A 245 -3.34 -0.99 -21.59
N PRO A 246 -2.71 -1.30 -20.45
CA PRO A 246 -3.05 -0.70 -19.15
C PRO A 246 -2.79 0.80 -19.06
N ASN A 247 -2.01 1.34 -19.99
CA ASN A 247 -1.71 2.78 -20.09
C ASN A 247 -2.58 3.49 -21.14
N ASN A 248 -3.57 2.81 -21.72
CA ASN A 248 -4.47 3.38 -22.72
C ASN A 248 -5.80 3.78 -22.08
N TYR A 249 -5.95 5.09 -21.89
CA TYR A 249 -7.13 5.73 -21.28
C TYR A 249 -8.00 6.42 -22.35
N GLN A 250 -7.85 6.08 -23.63
CA GLN A 250 -8.54 6.76 -24.75
C GLN A 250 -10.04 6.45 -24.87
N ASN A 251 -10.60 5.61 -23.99
CA ASN A 251 -12.03 5.27 -23.96
C ASN A 251 -12.60 5.38 -22.54
N ILE A 252 -11.87 6.06 -21.66
CA ILE A 252 -12.15 6.20 -20.24
C ILE A 252 -13.49 6.95 -20.01
N GLU A 253 -13.89 7.80 -20.96
CA GLU A 253 -15.17 8.49 -20.99
C GLU A 253 -16.35 7.51 -21.01
N ASN A 254 -16.21 6.35 -21.66
CA ASN A 254 -17.32 5.43 -21.90
C ASN A 254 -17.84 4.70 -20.65
N PHE A 255 -17.16 4.80 -19.51
CA PHE A 255 -17.69 4.30 -18.23
C PHE A 255 -18.19 5.41 -17.32
N ILE A 256 -17.91 6.69 -17.63
CA ILE A 256 -18.53 7.76 -16.89
C ILE A 256 -20.01 7.67 -17.26
N PRO A 257 -20.91 7.51 -16.28
CA PRO A 257 -22.33 7.44 -16.58
C PRO A 257 -22.69 8.66 -17.43
N GLU A 258 -23.64 8.53 -18.35
CA GLU A 258 -24.15 9.65 -19.16
C GLU A 258 -25.67 9.75 -18.97
N GLY A 259 -26.25 10.96 -19.12
CA GLY A 259 -27.69 11.14 -19.22
C GLY A 259 -28.31 12.21 -18.31
N PRO A 260 -29.63 12.44 -18.41
CA PRO A 260 -30.32 13.53 -17.71
C PRO A 260 -30.42 13.34 -16.19
N ASP A 261 -30.23 12.12 -15.70
CA ASP A 261 -30.20 11.78 -14.27
C ASP A 261 -28.76 11.69 -13.74
N ASN A 262 -27.76 11.94 -14.59
CA ASN A 262 -26.36 11.78 -14.23
C ASN A 262 -25.77 13.07 -13.65
N SER A 263 -24.97 12.89 -12.59
CA SER A 263 -24.44 13.96 -11.76
C SER A 263 -23.00 14.37 -12.13
N CYS A 264 -22.28 13.55 -12.90
CA CYS A 264 -20.88 13.80 -13.27
C CYS A 264 -20.67 15.08 -14.12
N PRO A 265 -21.52 15.41 -15.12
CA PRO A 265 -21.43 16.65 -15.90
C PRO A 265 -21.69 17.94 -15.11
N LEU A 266 -22.11 17.84 -13.85
CA LEU A 266 -22.45 19.00 -13.01
C LEU A 266 -21.42 19.24 -11.90
N VAL A 267 -20.35 18.44 -11.85
CA VAL A 267 -19.35 18.47 -10.78
C VAL A 267 -18.57 19.78 -10.76
N PHE A 268 -18.20 20.31 -11.93
CA PHE A 268 -17.35 21.49 -12.06
C PHE A 268 -18.12 22.74 -12.50
N GLN A 269 -17.74 23.91 -11.96
CA GLN A 269 -18.26 25.23 -12.34
C GLN A 269 -17.17 26.30 -12.34
#